data_AF-A0A950PU23-F1
#
_entry.id   AF-A0A950PU23-F1
#
_cell.length_a   1.000
_cell.length_b   1.000
_cell.length_c   1.000
_cell.angle_alpha   90.00
_cell.angle_beta   90.00
_cell.angle_gamma   90.00
#
_symmetry.space_group_name_H-M   'P 1'
#
loop_
_entity.id
_entity.type
_entity.pdbx_description
1 polymer ?
#
loop_
_entity_poly.entity_id
_entity_poly.type
_entity_poly.pdbx_seq_one_letter_code
_entity_poly.pdbx_strand_id
1 'polypeptide(L)'
;FERVQVLALPTLPIFPPRLDSLNADSLLPAAIEITKHVALFNPAGVPATAQPVPVPGNPLPASLQLVGPLDGEEILVTTAARVEQAV
;
A
#
# COMPACT_ATOMS: atom_id res chain seq x y z
N PHE A 1 -17.24 2.53 4.42
CA PHE A 1 -17.53 2.76 2.99
C PHE A 1 -18.90 3.39 2.72
N GLU A 2 -19.60 3.96 3.73
CA GLU A 2 -20.89 4.64 3.50
C GLU A 2 -20.77 5.96 2.73
N ARG A 3 -19.58 6.59 2.75
CA ARG A 3 -19.33 7.90 2.12
C ARG A 3 -18.45 7.83 0.87
N VAL A 4 -17.70 6.76 0.71
CA VAL A 4 -16.71 6.57 -0.36
C VAL A 4 -16.69 5.09 -0.75
N GLN A 5 -16.51 4.81 -2.04
CA GLN A 5 -16.42 3.45 -2.56
C GLN A 5 -15.04 2.81 -2.37
N VAL A 6 -13.98 3.62 -2.37
CA VAL A 6 -12.58 3.16 -2.27
C VAL A 6 -11.80 4.16 -1.41
N LEU A 7 -10.90 3.65 -0.56
CA LEU A 7 -9.90 4.46 0.13
C LEU A 7 -8.58 4.39 -0.63
N ALA A 8 -7.90 5.52 -0.78
CA ALA A 8 -6.61 5.62 -1.44
C ALA A 8 -5.56 6.16 -0.46
N LEU A 9 -4.43 5.47 -0.34
CA LEU A 9 -3.33 5.83 0.56
C LEU A 9 -2.00 5.24 0.07
N PRO A 10 -0.83 5.75 0.50
CA PRO A 10 0.42 5.05 0.25
C PRO A 10 0.38 3.63 0.83
N THR A 11 0.83 2.62 0.06
CA THR A 11 0.88 1.23 0.56
C THR A 11 1.85 1.09 1.72
N LEU A 12 3.06 1.62 1.57
CA LEU A 12 4.08 1.69 2.61
C LEU A 12 4.37 3.18 2.89
N PRO A 13 4.62 3.58 4.13
CA PRO A 13 4.85 4.98 4.47
C PRO A 13 6.27 5.46 4.18
N ILE A 14 7.20 4.52 4.00
CA ILE A 14 8.61 4.76 3.71
C ILE A 14 9.06 3.82 2.60
N PHE A 15 10.14 4.18 1.91
CA PHE A 15 10.85 3.23 1.07
C PHE A 15 11.46 2.11 1.94
N PRO A 16 11.62 0.90 1.39
CA PRO A 16 12.28 -0.18 2.10
C PRO A 16 13.67 0.25 2.59
N PRO A 17 13.99 0.05 3.88
CA PRO A 17 15.33 0.31 4.38
C PRO A 17 16.32 -0.64 3.71
N ARG A 18 17.58 -0.22 3.64
CA ARG A 18 18.64 -1.11 3.14
C ARG A 18 18.90 -2.23 4.14
N LEU A 19 19.12 -3.44 3.65
CA LEU A 19 19.40 -4.60 4.51
C LEU A 19 20.66 -4.41 5.37
N ASP A 20 21.68 -3.73 4.85
CA ASP A 20 22.93 -3.44 5.56
C ASP A 20 22.79 -2.38 6.68
N SER A 21 21.66 -1.67 6.73
CA SER A 21 21.33 -0.71 7.78
C SER A 21 20.56 -1.33 8.96
N LEU A 22 20.14 -2.59 8.83
CA LEU A 22 19.34 -3.29 9.83
C LEU A 22 20.21 -4.19 10.71
N ASN A 23 19.84 -4.30 11.99
CA ASN A 23 20.41 -5.21 12.97
C ASN A 23 19.30 -5.86 13.80
N ALA A 24 19.67 -6.71 14.75
CA ALA A 24 18.70 -7.45 15.57
C ALA A 24 17.72 -6.53 16.32
N ASP A 25 18.19 -5.37 16.78
CA ASP A 25 17.39 -4.42 17.57
C ASP A 25 16.52 -3.52 16.68
N SER A 26 16.94 -3.23 15.44
CA SER A 26 16.21 -2.34 14.52
C SER A 26 15.27 -3.07 13.56
N LEU A 27 15.40 -4.40 13.40
CA LEU A 27 14.60 -5.17 12.45
C LEU A 27 13.09 -5.12 12.75
N LEU A 28 12.70 -5.39 14.00
CA LEU A 28 11.29 -5.39 14.38
C LEU A 28 10.66 -3.99 14.30
N PRO A 29 11.28 -2.91 14.83
CA PRO A 29 10.79 -1.55 14.63
C PRO A 29 10.64 -1.17 13.15
N ALA A 30 11.62 -1.53 12.30
CA ALA A 30 11.54 -1.25 10.87
C ALA A 30 10.39 -2.01 10.19
N ALA A 31 10.15 -3.26 10.57
CA ALA A 31 9.03 -4.06 10.06
C ALA A 31 7.67 -3.48 10.46
N ILE A 32 7.54 -2.98 11.69
CA ILE A 32 6.31 -2.30 12.15
C ILE A 32 6.11 -1.00 11.36
N GLU A 33 7.14 -0.18 11.24
CA GLU A 33 7.04 1.11 10.55
C GLU A 33 6.68 0.93 9.08
N ILE A 34 7.35 0.01 8.36
CA ILE A 34 7.09 -0.20 6.93
C ILE A 34 5.68 -0.76 6.67
N THR A 35 5.11 -1.55 7.59
CA THR A 35 3.80 -2.20 7.40
C THR A 35 2.62 -1.45 8.01
N LYS A 36 2.83 -0.26 8.61
CA LYS A 36 1.81 0.41 9.44
C LYS A 36 0.48 0.69 8.72
N HIS A 37 0.49 0.94 7.42
CA HIS A 37 -0.74 1.18 6.65
C HIS A 37 -1.49 -0.11 6.30
N VAL A 38 -0.77 -1.18 5.91
CA VAL A 38 -1.39 -2.46 5.53
C VAL A 38 -1.88 -3.25 6.75
N ALA A 39 -1.21 -3.07 7.91
CA ALA A 39 -1.52 -3.80 9.15
C ALA A 39 -2.94 -3.55 9.66
N LEU A 40 -3.55 -2.42 9.30
CA LEU A 40 -4.93 -2.08 9.70
C LEU A 40 -5.97 -2.91 8.94
N PHE A 41 -5.70 -3.22 7.68
CA PHE A 41 -6.71 -3.80 6.78
C PHE A 41 -6.72 -5.33 6.80
N ASN A 42 -5.58 -5.96 7.09
CA ASN A 42 -5.48 -7.41 7.29
C ASN A 42 -6.52 -7.96 8.30
N PRO A 43 -6.62 -7.44 9.54
CA PRO A 43 -7.64 -7.89 10.49
C PRO A 43 -9.05 -7.40 10.16
N ALA A 44 -9.20 -6.29 9.42
CA ALA A 44 -10.49 -5.80 8.97
C ALA A 44 -11.10 -6.70 7.87
N GLY A 45 -10.29 -7.53 7.21
CA GLY A 45 -10.72 -8.50 6.20
C GLY A 45 -11.20 -7.87 4.89
N VAL A 46 -10.95 -6.58 4.69
CA VAL A 46 -11.36 -5.85 3.49
C VAL A 46 -10.36 -6.03 2.34
N PRO A 47 -10.82 -6.08 1.08
CA PRO A 47 -9.93 -6.26 -0.05
C PRO A 47 -9.08 -5.01 -0.30
N ALA A 48 -7.83 -5.22 -0.71
CA ALA A 48 -6.88 -4.16 -1.04
C ALA A 48 -6.03 -4.53 -2.28
N THR A 49 -5.60 -3.52 -3.03
CA THR A 49 -4.65 -3.64 -4.16
C THR A 49 -3.50 -2.66 -3.96
N ALA A 50 -2.32 -2.94 -4.52
CA ALA A 50 -1.14 -2.08 -4.47
C ALA A 50 -0.57 -1.82 -5.88
N GLN A 51 -0.63 -0.56 -6.32
CA GLN A 51 -0.34 -0.15 -7.69
C GLN A 51 0.99 0.61 -7.71
N PRO A 52 1.92 0.28 -8.62
CA PRO A 52 3.19 0.99 -8.71
C PRO A 52 2.96 2.44 -9.16
N VAL A 53 3.63 3.38 -8.51
CA VAL A 53 3.62 4.80 -8.89
C VAL A 53 5.07 5.25 -9.09
N PRO A 54 5.47 5.64 -10.32
CA PRO A 54 6.82 6.15 -10.58
C PRO A 54 7.13 7.38 -9.74
N VAL A 55 8.35 7.44 -9.20
CA VAL A 55 8.83 8.59 -8.43
C VAL A 55 10.00 9.23 -9.17
N PRO A 56 9.87 10.48 -9.63
CA PRO A 56 10.96 11.17 -10.34
C PRO A 56 12.25 11.17 -9.52
N GLY A 57 13.34 10.71 -10.14
CA GLY A 57 14.66 10.68 -9.51
C GLY A 57 14.88 9.56 -8.46
N ASN A 58 13.94 8.63 -8.30
CA ASN A 58 14.10 7.48 -7.42
C ASN A 58 14.11 6.16 -8.22
N PRO A 59 15.09 5.26 -8.02
CA PRO A 59 15.12 3.96 -8.69
C PRO A 59 14.02 2.99 -8.23
N LEU A 60 13.39 3.24 -7.08
CA LEU A 60 12.30 2.42 -6.55
C LEU A 60 10.96 3.12 -6.77
N PRO A 61 9.92 2.40 -7.27
CA PRO A 61 8.58 2.96 -7.32
C PRO A 61 8.02 3.14 -5.91
N ALA A 62 7.21 4.18 -5.71
CA ALA A 62 6.26 4.20 -4.61
C ALA A 62 5.09 3.27 -4.97
N SER A 63 4.15 3.11 -4.03
CA SER A 63 2.97 2.28 -4.26
C SER A 63 1.72 2.96 -3.70
N LEU A 64 0.66 3.00 -4.50
CA LEU A 64 -0.68 3.42 -4.10
C LEU A 64 -1.48 2.19 -3.69
N GLN A 65 -1.91 2.15 -2.44
CA GLN A 65 -2.88 1.18 -1.96
C GLN A 65 -4.28 1.70 -2.22
N LEU A 66 -5.13 0.87 -2.82
CA LEU A 66 -6.56 1.06 -2.83
C LEU A 66 -7.21 0.02 -1.91
N VAL A 67 -8.19 0.43 -1.11
CA VAL A 67 -8.94 -0.47 -0.22
C VAL A 67 -10.43 -0.33 -0.50
N GLY A 68 -11.12 -1.45 -0.73
CA GLY A 68 -12.55 -1.51 -1.03
C GLY A 68 -13.38 -2.03 0.14
N PRO A 69 -14.72 -1.98 0.07
CA PRO A 69 -15.59 -2.68 1.00
C PRO A 69 -15.45 -4.20 0.89
N LEU A 70 -15.95 -4.93 1.89
CA LEU A 70 -16.12 -6.38 1.79
C LEU A 70 -16.87 -6.75 0.50
N ASP A 71 -16.42 -7.80 -0.18
CA ASP A 71 -16.93 -8.28 -1.47
C ASP A 71 -16.88 -7.22 -2.61
N GLY A 72 -16.04 -6.18 -2.43
CA GLY A 72 -15.89 -5.05 -3.35
C GLY A 72 -14.77 -5.19 -4.38
N GLU A 73 -14.30 -6.39 -4.66
CA GLU A 73 -13.13 -6.64 -5.52
C GLU A 73 -13.35 -6.13 -6.95
N GLU A 74 -14.56 -6.24 -7.50
CA GLU A 74 -14.87 -5.79 -8.87
C GLU A 74 -14.61 -4.29 -9.05
N ILE A 75 -15.15 -3.46 -8.14
CA ILE A 75 -14.92 -2.01 -8.17
C ILE A 75 -13.46 -1.69 -7.85
N LEU A 76 -12.84 -2.44 -6.95
CA LEU A 76 -11.45 -2.23 -6.55
C LEU A 76 -10.47 -2.48 -7.70
N VAL A 77 -10.57 -3.65 -8.35
CA VAL A 77 -9.70 -4.04 -9.48
C VAL A 77 -9.95 -3.15 -10.70
N THR A 78 -11.20 -2.79 -10.98
CA THR A 78 -11.51 -1.86 -12.07
C THR A 78 -10.89 -0.49 -11.82
N THR A 79 -10.95 0.00 -10.58
CA THR A 79 -10.32 1.27 -10.19
C THR A 79 -8.81 1.18 -10.28
N ALA A 80 -8.20 0.08 -9.80
CA ALA A 80 -6.77 -0.17 -9.89
C ALA A 80 -6.26 -0.11 -11.34
N ALA A 81 -6.94 -0.80 -12.27
CA ALA A 81 -6.58 -0.81 -13.68
C ALA A 81 -6.61 0.60 -14.30
N ARG A 82 -7.53 1.47 -13.87
CA ARG A 82 -7.57 2.87 -14.33
C ARG A 82 -6.41 3.69 -13.80
N VAL A 83 -5.99 3.45 -12.56
CA VAL A 83 -4.80 4.10 -12.00
C VAL A 83 -3.56 3.68 -12.76
N GLU A 84 -3.35 2.38 -12.99
CA GLU A 84 -2.18 1.86 -13.72
C GLU A 84 -2.06 2.43 -15.14
N GLN A 85 -3.17 2.72 -15.80
CA GLN A 85 -3.19 3.34 -17.13
C GLN A 85 -2.84 4.84 -17.12
N ALA A 86 -2.90 5.49 -15.96
CA ALA A 86 -2.74 6.94 -15.81
C ALA A 86 -1.39 7.36 -15.22
N VAL A 87 -0.60 6.40 -14.73
CA VAL A 87 0.71 6.61 -14.08
C VAL A 87 1.89 6.29 -14.98
#